data_AF-C5BSP6-F1
#
_entry.id   AF-C5BSP6-F1
#
_cell.length_a   1.000
_cell.length_b   1.000
_cell.length_c   1.000
_cell.angle_alpha   90.00
_cell.angle_beta   90.00
_cell.angle_gamma   90.00
#
_symmetry.space_group_name_H-M   'P 1'
#
loop_
_entity.id
_entity.type
_entity.pdbx_description
1 polymer ?
#
loop_
_entity_poly.entity_id
_entity_poly.type
_entity_poly.pdbx_seq_one_letter_code
_entity_poly.pdbx_strand_id
1 'polypeptide(L)'
;MKPPKFDDKNWKPVPRVQEWPVFQPEALPESWKIVQKYFQDRAGDDYNWHLYFDGKMLIIYECDDTINRFNGEPIRHIFQYEFPIQGARWFVDNIKRFFLKPGEPGALPAHKFSLTEYCGDEKLGISRLVDCYASTPGYSFENLSRCGHPNRDLCQCFDMSDEALFKEGGYLSLFTDIAERYERGEL
;
A
#
# COMPACT_ATOMS: atom_id res chain seq x y z
N MET A 1 -24.45 -15.70 18.13
CA MET A 1 -24.43 -14.27 18.51
C MET A 1 -25.26 -13.50 17.50
N LYS A 2 -25.99 -12.44 17.91
CA LYS A 2 -26.57 -11.52 16.94
C LYS A 2 -25.43 -10.64 16.38
N PRO A 3 -25.35 -10.42 15.05
CA PRO A 3 -24.38 -9.48 14.51
C PRO A 3 -24.62 -8.09 15.14
N PRO A 4 -23.55 -7.32 15.38
CA PRO A 4 -23.69 -5.95 15.87
C PRO A 4 -24.58 -5.16 14.90
N LYS A 5 -25.51 -4.37 15.45
CA LYS A 5 -26.29 -3.44 14.63
C LYS A 5 -25.36 -2.33 14.14
N PHE A 6 -25.40 -2.06 12.85
CA PHE A 6 -24.73 -0.90 12.27
C PHE A 6 -25.31 0.37 12.88
N ASP A 7 -24.44 1.25 13.39
CA ASP A 7 -24.79 2.54 13.97
C ASP A 7 -24.58 3.63 12.92
N ASP A 8 -25.64 3.93 12.18
CA ASP A 8 -25.68 4.93 11.13
C ASP A 8 -25.43 6.36 11.65
N LYS A 9 -25.78 6.63 12.91
CA LYS A 9 -25.63 7.96 13.53
C LYS A 9 -24.18 8.31 13.84
N ASN A 10 -23.38 7.30 14.19
CA ASN A 10 -21.97 7.47 14.50
C ASN A 10 -21.05 7.11 13.33
N TRP A 11 -21.58 6.51 12.26
CA TRP A 11 -20.80 6.24 11.07
C TRP A 11 -20.50 7.54 10.32
N LYS A 12 -19.21 7.86 10.18
CA LYS A 12 -18.73 8.94 9.31
C LYS A 12 -17.91 8.31 8.19
N PRO A 13 -18.25 8.56 6.91
CA PRO A 13 -17.41 8.10 5.82
C PRO A 13 -16.01 8.71 5.95
N VAL A 14 -15.00 7.97 5.52
CA VAL A 14 -13.66 8.54 5.36
C VAL A 14 -13.75 9.64 4.30
N PRO A 15 -13.34 10.88 4.59
CA PRO A 15 -13.28 11.92 3.57
C PRO A 15 -12.38 11.47 2.43
N ARG A 16 -12.91 11.51 1.20
CA ARG A 16 -12.15 11.20 -0.01
C ARG A 16 -11.35 12.43 -0.42
N VAL A 17 -10.11 12.23 -0.82
CA VAL A 17 -9.32 13.26 -1.51
C VAL A 17 -9.52 13.13 -3.01
N GLN A 18 -9.12 14.16 -3.76
CA GLN A 18 -9.17 14.11 -5.22
C GLN A 18 -8.33 12.93 -5.74
N GLU A 19 -8.92 12.16 -6.65
CA GLU A 19 -8.22 11.07 -7.34
C GLU A 19 -6.97 11.60 -8.05
N TRP A 20 -5.88 10.85 -7.92
CA TRP A 20 -4.67 11.17 -8.66
C TRP A 20 -4.75 10.68 -10.10
N PRO A 21 -4.22 11.44 -11.06
CA PRO A 21 -4.11 10.96 -12.42
C PRO A 21 -3.29 9.67 -12.45
N VAL A 22 -3.75 8.68 -13.21
CA VAL A 22 -2.96 7.49 -13.51
C VAL A 22 -2.04 7.80 -14.67
N PHE A 23 -0.74 7.74 -14.43
CA PHE A 23 0.25 8.10 -15.43
C PHE A 23 0.70 6.90 -16.26
N GLN A 24 0.74 7.10 -17.57
CA GLN A 24 1.39 6.19 -18.50
C GLN A 24 2.91 6.25 -18.30
N PRO A 25 3.66 5.15 -18.52
CA PRO A 25 5.10 5.15 -18.30
C PRO A 25 5.84 6.16 -19.19
N GLU A 26 5.30 6.48 -20.37
CA GLU A 26 5.84 7.47 -21.30
C GLU A 26 5.55 8.92 -20.89
N ALA A 27 4.68 9.13 -19.90
CA ALA A 27 4.19 10.45 -19.46
C ALA A 27 4.32 10.64 -17.94
N LEU A 28 5.26 9.93 -17.30
CA LEU A 28 5.56 10.15 -15.89
C LEU A 28 6.04 11.60 -15.67
N PRO A 29 5.59 12.29 -14.61
CA PRO A 29 6.03 13.65 -14.33
C PRO A 29 7.54 13.75 -14.13
N GLU A 30 8.21 14.72 -14.77
CA GLU A 30 9.65 14.94 -14.61
C GLU A 30 10.05 15.29 -13.16
N SER A 31 9.11 15.80 -12.36
CA SER A 31 9.32 16.11 -10.95
C SER A 31 9.41 14.86 -10.06
N TRP A 32 9.01 13.69 -10.55
CA TRP A 32 9.10 12.45 -9.80
C TRP A 32 10.54 11.95 -9.77
N LYS A 33 11.16 12.01 -8.59
CA LYS A 33 12.49 11.46 -8.38
C LYS A 33 12.38 9.99 -8.04
N ILE A 34 13.15 9.15 -8.71
CA ILE A 34 13.23 7.75 -8.32
C ILE A 34 13.99 7.63 -6.99
N VAL A 35 13.35 7.00 -6.01
CA VAL A 35 13.92 6.77 -4.67
C VAL A 35 14.57 5.40 -4.60
N GLN A 36 13.92 4.40 -5.20
CA GLN A 36 14.38 3.02 -5.22
C GLN A 36 13.71 2.21 -6.33
N LYS A 37 14.39 1.15 -6.79
CA LYS A 37 13.80 0.08 -7.59
C LYS A 37 13.78 -1.19 -6.77
N TYR A 38 12.68 -1.93 -6.82
CA TYR A 38 12.51 -3.17 -6.06
C TYR A 38 11.95 -4.27 -6.95
N PHE A 39 12.72 -5.35 -7.06
CA PHE A 39 12.30 -6.55 -7.77
C PHE A 39 11.63 -7.53 -6.80
N GLN A 40 10.42 -7.95 -7.15
CA GLN A 40 9.69 -8.97 -6.44
C GLN A 40 9.39 -10.14 -7.38
N ASP A 41 10.07 -11.26 -7.14
CA ASP A 41 9.65 -12.56 -7.64
C ASP A 41 8.41 -13.01 -6.87
N ARG A 42 7.33 -13.30 -7.60
CA ARG A 42 6.09 -13.85 -7.07
C ARG A 42 5.68 -15.06 -7.91
N ALA A 43 6.43 -16.16 -7.81
CA ALA A 43 6.01 -17.53 -8.14
C ALA A 43 5.01 -17.64 -9.32
N GLY A 44 5.36 -17.06 -10.46
CA GLY A 44 4.51 -16.99 -11.67
C GLY A 44 4.34 -15.58 -12.25
N ASP A 45 4.52 -14.54 -11.44
CA ASP A 45 4.52 -13.13 -11.84
C ASP A 45 5.77 -12.45 -11.27
N ASP A 46 6.46 -11.64 -12.08
CA ASP A 46 7.60 -10.84 -11.64
C ASP A 46 7.20 -9.36 -11.63
N TYR A 47 7.42 -8.68 -10.50
CA TYR A 47 7.10 -7.27 -10.34
C TYR A 47 8.36 -6.41 -10.23
N ASN A 48 8.46 -5.38 -11.07
CA ASN A 48 9.55 -4.41 -11.11
C ASN A 48 9.06 -3.06 -10.58
N TRP A 49 8.85 -2.98 -9.27
CA TRP A 49 8.37 -1.76 -8.63
C TRP A 49 9.40 -0.63 -8.73
N HIS A 50 8.95 0.51 -9.24
CA HIS A 50 9.66 1.77 -9.16
C HIS A 50 9.01 2.64 -8.09
N LEU A 51 9.80 3.03 -7.08
CA LEU A 51 9.35 3.90 -6.01
C LEU A 51 9.81 5.33 -6.30
N TYR A 52 8.87 6.25 -6.42
CA TYR A 52 9.13 7.66 -6.70
C TYR A 52 8.76 8.55 -5.52
N PHE A 53 9.35 9.74 -5.48
CA PHE A 53 9.01 10.84 -4.58
C PHE A 53 8.78 12.11 -5.39
N ASP A 54 7.62 12.76 -5.18
CA ASP A 54 7.24 14.00 -5.88
C ASP A 54 7.45 15.27 -5.04
N GLY A 55 8.05 15.15 -3.86
CA GLY A 55 8.17 16.23 -2.87
C GLY A 55 7.18 16.12 -1.70
N LYS A 56 6.13 15.31 -1.82
CA LYS A 56 5.12 15.10 -0.77
C LYS A 56 4.69 13.64 -0.61
N MET A 57 4.62 12.90 -1.71
CA MET A 57 4.06 11.57 -1.79
C MET A 57 5.15 10.56 -2.16
N LEU A 58 5.07 9.40 -1.54
CA LEU A 58 5.69 8.17 -2.03
C LEU A 58 4.75 7.54 -3.07
N ILE A 59 5.22 7.36 -4.29
CA ILE A 59 4.50 6.65 -5.34
C ILE A 59 5.15 5.28 -5.55
N ILE A 60 4.37 4.22 -5.45
CA ILE A 60 4.76 2.87 -5.85
C ILE A 60 4.14 2.62 -7.22
N TYR A 61 4.99 2.42 -8.22
CA TYR A 61 4.57 2.37 -9.62
C TYR A 61 5.11 1.13 -10.33
N GLU A 62 4.27 0.54 -11.16
CA GLU A 62 4.68 -0.47 -12.13
C GLU A 62 3.78 -0.43 -13.37
N CYS A 63 4.35 -0.81 -14.50
CA CYS A 63 3.64 -1.02 -15.75
C CYS A 63 4.03 -2.37 -16.34
N ASP A 64 3.03 -3.13 -16.80
CA ASP A 64 3.23 -4.39 -17.50
C ASP A 64 2.32 -4.47 -18.73
N ASP A 65 2.86 -4.92 -19.86
CA ASP A 65 2.16 -5.07 -21.13
C ASP A 65 1.98 -6.57 -21.42
N THR A 66 0.74 -7.05 -21.35
CA THR A 66 0.39 -8.46 -21.58
C THR A 66 -0.57 -8.62 -22.74
N ILE A 67 -0.83 -9.86 -23.14
CA ILE A 67 -1.82 -10.18 -24.18
C ILE A 67 -3.04 -10.80 -23.52
N ASN A 68 -4.23 -10.29 -23.85
CA ASN A 68 -5.48 -10.88 -23.42
C ASN A 68 -5.63 -12.29 -24.00
N ARG A 69 -5.62 -13.31 -23.14
CA ARG A 69 -5.73 -14.72 -23.55
C ARG A 69 -7.03 -15.09 -24.27
N PHE A 70 -8.07 -14.27 -24.21
CA PHE A 70 -9.38 -14.56 -24.80
C PHE A 70 -9.55 -13.97 -26.20
N ASN A 71 -9.01 -12.79 -26.48
CA ASN A 71 -9.17 -12.11 -27.77
C ASN A 71 -7.84 -11.79 -28.49
N GLY A 72 -6.69 -12.02 -27.85
CA GLY A 72 -5.37 -11.77 -28.42
C GLY A 72 -4.96 -10.29 -28.46
N GLU A 73 -5.76 -9.39 -27.91
CA GLU A 73 -5.46 -7.95 -27.92
C GLU A 73 -4.45 -7.58 -26.82
N PRO A 74 -3.54 -6.62 -27.08
CA PRO A 74 -2.66 -6.08 -26.05
C PRO A 74 -3.45 -5.41 -24.91
N ILE A 75 -3.03 -5.67 -23.68
CA ILE A 75 -3.51 -5.00 -22.47
C ILE A 75 -2.32 -4.42 -21.73
N ARG A 76 -2.41 -3.14 -21.40
CA ARG A 76 -1.49 -2.48 -20.48
C ARG A 76 -2.08 -2.47 -19.07
N HIS A 77 -1.30 -2.95 -18.12
CA HIS A 77 -1.58 -2.92 -16.69
C HIS A 77 -0.76 -1.79 -16.08
N ILE A 78 -1.44 -0.88 -15.38
CA ILE A 78 -0.78 0.19 -14.62
C ILE A 78 -1.14 0.00 -13.16
N PHE A 79 -0.10 -0.12 -12.34
CA PHE A 79 -0.18 -0.17 -10.90
C PHE A 79 0.41 1.12 -10.35
N GLN A 80 -0.41 1.94 -9.70
CA GLN A 80 0.01 3.20 -9.09
C GLN A 80 -0.65 3.32 -7.71
N TYR A 81 0.18 3.36 -6.66
CA TYR A 81 -0.26 3.47 -5.27
C TYR A 81 0.46 4.62 -4.61
N GLU A 82 -0.30 5.52 -3.98
CA GLU A 82 0.29 6.78 -3.56
C GLU A 82 -0.04 7.05 -2.11
N PHE A 83 1.01 7.29 -1.35
CA PHE A 83 0.95 7.46 0.09
C PHE A 83 1.66 8.77 0.41
N PRO A 84 1.21 9.54 1.42
CA PRO A 84 2.06 10.59 1.98
C PRO A 84 3.44 10.02 2.29
N ILE A 85 4.53 10.75 2.05
CA ILE A 85 5.89 10.23 2.27
C ILE A 85 6.11 9.80 3.73
N GLN A 86 5.47 10.48 4.68
CA GLN A 86 5.44 10.09 6.10
C GLN A 86 4.75 8.74 6.35
N GLY A 87 3.92 8.29 5.40
CA GLY A 87 3.26 7.00 5.40
C GLY A 87 4.25 5.82 5.48
N ALA A 88 5.46 5.97 4.93
CA ALA A 88 6.51 4.95 5.06
C ALA A 88 6.90 4.74 6.53
N ARG A 89 7.21 5.83 7.27
CA ARG A 89 7.48 5.77 8.72
C ARG A 89 6.27 5.25 9.49
N TRP A 90 5.10 5.77 9.18
CA TRP A 90 3.85 5.36 9.83
C TRP A 90 3.61 3.84 9.69
N PHE A 91 3.84 3.28 8.51
CA PHE A 91 3.71 1.85 8.25
C PHE A 91 4.70 1.04 9.12
N VAL A 92 5.98 1.40 9.08
CA VAL A 92 7.05 0.72 9.85
C VAL A 92 6.75 0.74 11.35
N ASP A 93 6.26 1.87 11.87
CA ASP A 93 5.94 1.99 13.29
C ASP A 93 4.69 1.23 13.70
N ASN A 94 3.75 1.01 12.78
CA ASN A 94 2.48 0.41 13.13
C ASN A 94 2.38 -1.07 12.79
N ILE A 95 3.12 -1.57 11.80
CA ILE A 95 3.13 -3.00 11.44
C ILE A 95 3.58 -3.86 12.63
N LYS A 96 4.49 -3.35 13.47
CA LYS A 96 4.98 -4.06 14.67
C LYS A 96 3.88 -4.42 15.67
N ARG A 97 2.77 -3.66 15.69
CA ARG A 97 1.63 -3.85 16.60
C ARG A 97 0.87 -5.15 16.34
N PHE A 98 0.97 -5.69 15.13
CA PHE A 98 0.35 -6.96 14.74
C PHE A 98 1.06 -8.19 15.32
N PHE A 99 2.30 -8.02 15.82
CA PHE A 99 3.09 -9.12 16.42
C PHE A 99 3.09 -9.11 17.94
N LEU A 100 2.52 -8.07 18.56
CA LEU A 100 2.38 -7.97 20.01
C LEU A 100 1.25 -8.86 20.51
N LYS A 101 1.36 -9.35 21.75
CA LYS A 101 0.28 -10.14 22.34
C LYS A 101 -0.90 -9.24 22.69
N PRO A 102 -2.16 -9.70 22.50
CA PRO A 102 -3.31 -8.92 22.92
C PRO A 102 -3.23 -8.55 24.41
N GLY A 103 -3.37 -7.26 24.70
CA GLY A 103 -3.27 -6.71 26.06
C GLY A 103 -1.92 -6.08 26.39
N GLU A 104 -0.89 -6.26 25.56
CA GLU A 104 0.36 -5.51 25.68
C GLU A 104 0.18 -4.04 25.25
N PRO A 105 0.91 -3.08 25.84
CA PRO A 105 0.87 -1.68 25.41
C PRO A 105 1.14 -1.53 23.91
N GLY A 106 0.22 -0.89 23.19
CA GLY A 106 0.34 -0.67 21.73
C GLY A 106 -0.14 -1.84 20.86
N ALA A 107 -0.43 -3.01 21.43
CA ALA A 107 -0.96 -4.16 20.69
C ALA A 107 -2.34 -3.85 20.10
N LEU A 108 -2.67 -4.54 19.00
CA LEU A 108 -4.03 -4.53 18.51
C LEU A 108 -4.96 -5.33 19.45
N PRO A 109 -6.24 -4.93 19.60
CA PRO A 109 -7.22 -5.76 20.26
C PRO A 109 -7.32 -7.14 19.60
N ALA A 110 -7.51 -8.21 20.39
CA ALA A 110 -7.50 -9.60 19.90
C ALA A 110 -8.44 -9.91 18.71
N HIS A 111 -9.49 -9.10 18.54
CA HIS A 111 -10.50 -9.27 17.49
C HIS A 111 -10.28 -8.34 16.27
N LYS A 112 -9.19 -7.59 16.23
CA LYS A 112 -8.87 -6.68 15.13
C LYS A 112 -7.73 -7.22 14.27
N PHE A 113 -8.01 -7.32 12.98
CA PHE A 113 -7.07 -7.70 11.93
C PHE A 113 -6.64 -6.50 11.07
N SER A 114 -7.09 -5.30 11.43
CA SER A 114 -6.71 -4.08 10.74
C SER A 114 -6.53 -2.93 11.72
N LEU A 115 -5.73 -1.97 11.28
CA LEU A 115 -5.46 -0.71 11.94
C LEU A 115 -5.69 0.40 10.93
N THR A 116 -6.36 1.47 11.34
CA THR A 116 -6.51 2.67 10.50
C THR A 116 -6.31 3.92 11.33
N GLU A 117 -5.44 4.82 10.89
CA GLU A 117 -5.14 6.08 11.57
C GLU A 117 -4.86 7.17 10.52
N TYR A 118 -4.90 8.44 10.94
CA TYR A 118 -4.54 9.55 10.06
C TYR A 118 -3.02 9.75 10.05
N CYS A 119 -2.48 9.97 8.85
CA CYS A 119 -1.11 10.39 8.61
C CYS A 119 -1.16 11.72 7.83
N GLY A 120 -1.01 12.84 8.55
CA GLY A 120 -1.37 14.15 8.01
C GLY A 120 -2.88 14.23 7.74
N ASP A 121 -3.24 14.62 6.52
CA ASP A 121 -4.65 14.77 6.10
C ASP A 121 -5.24 13.50 5.46
N GLU A 122 -4.42 12.45 5.24
CA GLU A 122 -4.87 11.21 4.60
C GLU A 122 -5.00 10.09 5.63
N LYS A 123 -6.03 9.25 5.46
CA LYS A 123 -6.29 8.11 6.33
C LYS A 123 -5.62 6.86 5.79
N LEU A 124 -4.66 6.34 6.52
CA LEU A 124 -3.92 5.14 6.15
C LEU A 124 -4.43 3.91 6.91
N GLY A 125 -4.17 2.74 6.34
CA GLY A 125 -4.57 1.45 6.90
C GLY A 125 -3.47 0.40 6.77
N ILE A 126 -3.46 -0.54 7.72
CA ILE A 126 -2.77 -1.82 7.59
C ILE A 126 -3.80 -2.90 7.85
N SER A 127 -3.91 -3.87 6.95
CA SER A 127 -4.79 -5.03 7.12
C SER A 127 -4.00 -6.32 7.02
N ARG A 128 -4.26 -7.26 7.93
CA ARG A 128 -3.78 -8.64 7.84
C ARG A 128 -4.61 -9.37 6.78
N LEU A 129 -3.93 -9.89 5.77
CA LEU A 129 -4.51 -10.68 4.70
C LEU A 129 -4.36 -12.17 5.03
N VAL A 130 -5.48 -12.89 5.06
CA VAL A 130 -5.49 -14.36 5.19
C VAL A 130 -5.03 -15.01 3.88
N ASP A 131 -5.38 -14.39 2.76
CA ASP A 131 -5.00 -14.80 1.42
C ASP A 131 -4.51 -13.58 0.62
N CYS A 132 -3.22 -13.33 0.75
CA CYS A 132 -2.45 -12.49 -0.14
C CYS A 132 -2.05 -13.34 -1.35
N TYR A 133 -2.45 -12.91 -2.54
CA TYR A 133 -1.98 -13.49 -3.79
C TYR A 133 -2.38 -14.95 -4.06
N ALA A 134 -3.52 -15.39 -3.53
CA ALA A 134 -4.16 -16.67 -3.81
C ALA A 134 -3.39 -17.91 -3.31
N SER A 135 -2.63 -17.80 -2.21
CA SER A 135 -1.98 -18.94 -1.53
C SER A 135 -1.20 -18.61 -0.25
N THR A 136 -0.88 -17.34 0.02
CA THR A 136 0.01 -16.98 1.13
C THR A 136 -0.60 -15.90 2.01
N PRO A 137 -0.42 -15.92 3.33
CA PRO A 137 -0.86 -14.80 4.13
C PRO A 137 0.05 -13.57 3.91
N GLY A 138 -0.47 -12.38 4.22
CA GLY A 138 0.27 -11.13 4.02
C GLY A 138 -0.32 -9.93 4.72
N TYR A 139 0.08 -8.74 4.29
CA TYR A 139 -0.44 -7.46 4.78
C TYR A 139 -0.75 -6.55 3.60
N SER A 140 -1.79 -5.72 3.74
CA SER A 140 -2.03 -4.61 2.82
C SER A 140 -1.62 -3.31 3.48
N PHE A 141 -0.91 -2.45 2.74
CA PHE A 141 -0.77 -1.05 3.08
C PHE A 141 -1.79 -0.24 2.28
N GLU A 142 -2.69 0.42 3.00
CA GLU A 142 -3.89 1.00 2.42
C GLU A 142 -3.88 2.52 2.52
N ASN A 143 -4.28 3.19 1.45
CA ASN A 143 -4.65 4.59 1.48
C ASN A 143 -6.16 4.71 1.34
N LEU A 144 -6.85 4.86 2.48
CA LEU A 144 -8.31 4.87 2.57
C LEU A 144 -8.92 6.23 2.20
N SER A 145 -8.09 7.25 1.98
CA SER A 145 -8.51 8.54 1.46
C SER A 145 -8.52 8.58 -0.07
N ARG A 146 -7.77 7.70 -0.75
CA ARG A 146 -7.63 7.62 -2.20
C ARG A 146 -8.37 6.39 -2.75
N CYS A 147 -9.49 6.61 -3.41
CA CYS A 147 -10.34 5.54 -3.95
C CYS A 147 -10.80 5.88 -5.36
N GLY A 148 -11.20 4.88 -6.16
CA GLY A 148 -11.67 5.09 -7.53
C GLY A 148 -10.57 4.98 -8.60
N HIS A 149 -9.48 4.27 -8.31
CA HIS A 149 -8.46 3.99 -9.33
C HIS A 149 -9.09 3.21 -10.50
N PRO A 150 -8.76 3.48 -11.79
CA PRO A 150 -9.49 3.00 -12.97
C PRO A 150 -9.80 1.49 -13.05
N ASN A 151 -9.10 0.66 -12.28
CA ASN A 151 -9.28 -0.79 -12.27
C ASN A 151 -10.03 -1.32 -11.02
N ARG A 152 -10.37 -0.47 -10.03
CA ARG A 152 -11.08 -0.86 -8.79
C ARG A 152 -11.88 0.31 -8.20
N ASP A 153 -13.17 0.09 -7.89
CA ASP A 153 -14.00 1.00 -7.06
C ASP A 153 -13.55 1.08 -5.59
N LEU A 154 -12.45 0.42 -5.24
CA LEU A 154 -11.89 0.32 -3.90
C LEU A 154 -10.80 1.37 -3.70
N CYS A 155 -10.47 1.61 -2.43
CA CYS A 155 -9.34 2.46 -2.07
C CYS A 155 -8.02 1.75 -2.40
N GLN A 156 -6.93 2.52 -2.48
CA GLN A 156 -5.62 1.98 -2.83
C GLN A 156 -5.13 1.01 -1.76
N CYS A 157 -4.71 -0.17 -2.21
CA CYS A 157 -4.24 -1.27 -1.37
C CYS A 157 -2.99 -1.86 -2.03
N PHE A 158 -1.84 -1.69 -1.40
CA PHE A 158 -0.59 -2.31 -1.80
C PHE A 158 -0.36 -3.57 -0.97
N ASP A 159 -0.57 -4.73 -1.59
CA ASP A 159 -0.51 -6.02 -0.91
C ASP A 159 0.92 -6.57 -0.88
N MET A 160 1.29 -7.20 0.22
CA MET A 160 2.62 -7.76 0.44
C MET A 160 2.45 -9.11 1.12
N SER A 161 3.00 -10.19 0.56
CA SER A 161 3.04 -11.47 1.27
C SER A 161 3.96 -11.37 2.49
N ASP A 162 3.77 -12.25 3.48
CA ASP A 162 4.66 -12.30 4.64
C ASP A 162 6.13 -12.47 4.22
N GLU A 163 6.39 -13.35 3.25
CA GLU A 163 7.73 -13.57 2.71
C GLU A 163 8.32 -12.29 2.09
N ALA A 164 7.58 -11.62 1.21
CA ALA A 164 8.06 -10.41 0.55
C ALA A 164 8.25 -9.24 1.53
N LEU A 165 7.46 -9.20 2.61
CA LEU A 165 7.54 -8.18 3.64
C LEU A 165 8.76 -8.35 4.55
N PHE A 166 9.01 -9.58 5.01
CA PHE A 166 10.01 -9.85 6.08
C PHE A 166 11.34 -10.43 5.59
N LYS A 167 11.47 -10.86 4.33
CA LYS A 167 12.77 -11.32 3.81
C LYS A 167 13.82 -10.21 3.94
N GLU A 168 15.09 -10.61 3.96
CA GLU A 168 16.20 -9.65 3.92
C GLU A 168 16.09 -8.77 2.66
N GLY A 169 16.18 -7.44 2.84
CA GLY A 169 15.94 -6.48 1.77
C GLY A 169 14.48 -6.38 1.29
N GLY A 170 13.53 -7.01 1.99
CA GLY A 170 12.09 -6.97 1.67
C GLY A 170 11.42 -5.63 1.97
N TYR A 171 10.10 -5.57 1.83
CA TYR A 171 9.33 -4.31 1.94
C TYR A 171 9.49 -3.61 3.28
N LEU A 172 9.64 -4.33 4.39
CA LEU A 172 9.85 -3.70 5.69
C LEU A 172 11.19 -2.96 5.75
N SER A 173 12.25 -3.58 5.22
CA SER A 173 13.57 -2.95 5.10
C SER A 173 13.52 -1.76 4.15
N LEU A 174 12.84 -1.91 3.01
CA LEU A 174 12.67 -0.87 2.01
C LEU A 174 11.97 0.38 2.57
N PHE A 175 10.81 0.21 3.22
CA PHE A 175 10.10 1.34 3.80
C PHE A 175 10.84 1.97 4.98
N THR A 176 11.62 1.18 5.72
CA THR A 176 12.50 1.70 6.77
C THR A 176 13.58 2.62 6.19
N ASP A 177 14.29 2.18 5.14
CA ASP A 177 15.31 2.99 4.47
C ASP A 177 14.72 4.29 3.90
N ILE A 178 13.58 4.21 3.20
CA ILE A 178 12.92 5.38 2.62
C ILE A 178 12.52 6.38 3.70
N ALA A 179 11.92 5.90 4.80
CA ALA A 179 11.52 6.75 5.92
C ALA A 179 12.73 7.47 6.54
N GLU A 180 13.82 6.75 6.78
CA GLU A 180 15.02 7.32 7.37
C GLU A 180 15.72 8.33 6.44
N ARG A 181 15.81 8.02 5.14
CA ARG A 181 16.35 8.97 4.14
C ARG A 181 15.50 10.24 4.06
N TYR A 182 14.17 10.12 4.11
CA TYR A 182 13.29 11.27 4.15
C TYR A 182 13.50 12.14 5.39
N GLU A 183 13.59 11.51 6.57
CA GLU A 183 13.82 12.20 7.85
C GLU A 183 15.16 12.95 7.89
N ARG A 184 16.18 12.45 7.17
CA ARG A 184 17.47 13.12 7.00
C ARG A 184 17.48 14.19 5.89
N GLY A 185 16.41 14.29 5.09
CA GLY A 185 16.33 15.22 3.96
C GLY A 185 17.11 14.77 2.71
N GLU A 186 17.24 13.46 2.52
CA GLU A 186 18.05 12.83 1.45
C GLU A 186 17.22 12.33 0.24
N LEU A 187 15.96 12.79 0.10
CA LEU A 187 15.06 12.46 -1.02
C LEU A 187 14.84 13.66 -1.97
#